data_AF-A0A7S1PC84-F1
#
_entry.id   AF-A0A7S1PC84-F1
#
_cell.length_a   1.000
_cell.length_b   1.000
_cell.length_c   1.000
_cell.angle_alpha   90.00
_cell.angle_beta   90.00
_cell.angle_gamma   90.00
#
_symmetry.space_group_name_H-M   'P 1'
#
loop_
_entity.id
_entity.type
_entity.pdbx_description
1 polymer ?
#
loop_
_entity_poly.entity_id
_entity_poly.type
_entity_poly.pdbx_seq_one_letter_code
_entity_poly.pdbx_strand_id
1 'polypeptide(L)'
;RIGYSTLGWRLVYPAATHSSVSSFIKSTILEHFQSTHANDKLLRSIDRRADSDRLRTLITQSPHTPLEGCTTTTTWQCYGLEFPAFPARHRYLVLTGASDPFVAWIHMWEWGTYGWANYAVRVEVFTTEKPLSGVGAAFKDRFPETTRLARVVLGAVISARIFGQ
;
A
#
# COMPACT_ATOMS: atom_id res chain seq x y z
N ARG A 1 5.68 -8.89 14.78
CA ARG A 1 7.14 -8.84 14.52
C ARG A 1 7.87 -8.69 15.85
N ILE A 2 8.82 -9.56 16.16
CA ILE A 2 9.64 -9.46 17.37
C ILE A 2 10.83 -8.55 17.05
N GLY A 3 11.18 -7.66 17.95
CA GLY A 3 12.41 -6.88 17.84
C GLY A 3 12.95 -6.51 19.22
N TYR A 4 14.14 -5.95 19.22
CA TYR A 4 14.93 -5.77 20.43
C TYR A 4 14.78 -4.34 20.96
N SER A 5 14.61 -4.22 22.27
CA SER A 5 14.50 -2.95 23.00
C SER A 5 15.36 -2.97 24.26
N THR A 6 15.43 -1.84 24.98
CA THR A 6 16.09 -1.77 26.29
C THR A 6 15.51 -2.72 27.34
N LEU A 7 14.29 -3.23 27.11
CA LEU A 7 13.60 -4.22 27.94
C LEU A 7 13.69 -5.65 27.37
N GLY A 8 14.57 -5.88 26.38
CA GLY A 8 14.74 -7.16 25.69
C GLY A 8 13.84 -7.34 24.47
N TRP A 9 13.62 -8.60 24.10
CA TRP A 9 12.78 -8.98 22.96
C TRP A 9 11.31 -8.68 23.24
N ARG A 10 10.71 -7.82 22.41
CA ARG A 10 9.29 -7.49 22.48
C ARG A 10 8.64 -7.54 21.10
N LEU A 11 7.32 -7.65 21.08
CA LEU A 11 6.54 -7.31 19.90
C LEU A 11 6.76 -5.83 19.58
N VAL A 12 7.44 -5.54 18.47
CA VAL A 12 7.66 -4.17 17.99
C VAL A 12 6.41 -3.65 17.27
N TYR A 13 5.62 -4.56 16.71
CA TYR A 13 4.32 -4.30 16.13
C TYR A 13 3.29 -5.24 16.76
N PRO A 14 2.04 -4.80 16.97
CA PRO A 14 0.98 -5.65 17.49
C PRO A 14 0.74 -6.89 16.63
N ALA A 15 0.01 -7.85 17.18
CA ALA A 15 -0.39 -9.04 16.45
C ALA A 15 -1.10 -8.62 15.14
N ALA A 16 -0.64 -9.20 14.03
CA ALA A 16 -1.23 -9.01 12.72
C ALA A 16 -1.92 -10.30 12.27
N THR A 17 -3.15 -10.18 11.80
CA THR A 17 -3.92 -11.28 11.22
C THR A 17 -3.84 -11.15 9.70
N HIS A 18 -3.24 -12.16 9.07
CA HIS A 18 -3.14 -12.22 7.60
C HIS A 18 -4.28 -13.06 7.04
N SER A 19 -4.74 -12.72 5.84
CA SER A 19 -5.79 -13.48 5.13
C SER A 19 -5.40 -14.93 4.80
N SER A 20 -4.10 -15.24 4.75
CA SER A 20 -3.55 -16.57 4.54
C SER A 20 -2.05 -16.61 4.89
N VAL A 21 -1.46 -17.81 4.95
CA VAL A 21 0.00 -17.97 5.08
C VAL A 21 0.74 -17.32 3.89
N SER A 22 0.21 -17.47 2.67
CA SER A 22 0.79 -16.82 1.49
C SER A 22 0.76 -15.30 1.59
N SER A 23 -0.30 -14.73 2.19
CA SER A 23 -0.42 -13.30 2.44
C SER A 23 0.63 -12.82 3.45
N PHE A 24 0.87 -13.59 4.52
CA PHE A 24 1.94 -13.31 5.48
C PHE A 24 3.33 -13.27 4.83
N ILE A 25 3.65 -14.30 4.02
CA ILE A 25 4.94 -14.38 3.33
C ILE A 25 5.12 -13.20 2.37
N LYS A 26 4.11 -12.91 1.52
CA LYS A 26 4.16 -11.80 0.56
C LYS A 26 4.32 -10.45 1.24
N SER A 27 3.55 -10.18 2.30
CA SER A 27 3.66 -8.93 3.06
C SER A 27 5.04 -8.77 3.69
N THR A 28 5.61 -9.85 4.24
CA THR A 28 6.96 -9.83 4.82
C THR A 28 8.03 -9.53 3.77
N ILE A 29 7.94 -10.13 2.58
CA ILE A 29 8.87 -9.87 1.47
C ILE A 29 8.79 -8.41 1.03
N LEU A 30 7.56 -7.88 0.82
CA LEU A 30 7.36 -6.50 0.40
C LEU A 30 7.84 -5.49 1.45
N GLU A 31 7.52 -5.71 2.73
CA GLU A 31 8.02 -4.86 3.83
C GLU A 31 9.55 -4.89 3.93
N HIS A 32 10.16 -6.07 3.79
CA HIS A 32 11.61 -6.19 3.78
C HIS A 32 12.20 -5.37 2.64
N PHE A 33 11.67 -5.54 1.43
CA PHE A 33 12.12 -4.82 0.25
C PHE A 33 11.99 -3.30 0.41
N GLN A 34 10.86 -2.81 0.93
CA GLN A 34 10.67 -1.39 1.27
C GLN A 34 11.73 -0.85 2.23
N SER A 35 12.13 -1.67 3.21
CA SER A 35 13.07 -1.26 4.25
C SER A 35 14.54 -1.29 3.83
N THR A 36 14.90 -2.16 2.87
CA THR A 36 16.30 -2.40 2.49
C THR A 36 16.70 -1.76 1.17
N HIS A 37 15.76 -1.45 0.29
CA HIS A 37 16.05 -0.88 -1.01
C HIS A 37 15.71 0.62 -1.02
N ALA A 38 16.65 1.44 -1.47
CA ALA A 38 16.41 2.86 -1.72
C ALA A 38 15.49 2.99 -2.93
N ASN A 39 14.20 3.15 -2.66
CA ASN A 39 13.16 3.23 -3.69
C ASN A 39 12.49 4.60 -3.63
N ASP A 40 12.20 5.16 -4.81
CA ASP A 40 11.29 6.30 -4.90
C ASP A 40 9.89 5.86 -4.49
N LYS A 41 9.25 6.66 -3.63
CA LYS A 41 7.92 6.38 -3.11
C LYS A 41 7.06 7.63 -3.04
N LEU A 42 5.77 7.45 -3.24
CA LEU A 42 4.78 8.53 -3.20
C LEU A 42 3.69 8.20 -2.18
N LEU A 43 3.65 8.94 -1.09
CA LEU A 43 2.59 8.82 -0.07
C LEU A 43 1.56 9.93 -0.22
N ARG A 44 0.27 9.56 -0.20
CA ARG A 44 -0.87 10.47 -0.21
C ARG A 44 -1.97 9.99 0.73
N SER A 45 -2.66 10.93 1.37
CA SER A 45 -3.88 10.67 2.13
C SER A 45 -5.09 11.13 1.32
N ILE A 46 -6.00 10.22 1.02
CA ILE A 46 -7.17 10.47 0.18
C ILE A 46 -8.43 10.16 0.97
N ASP A 47 -9.47 11.00 0.85
CA ASP A 47 -10.77 10.69 1.44
C ASP A 47 -11.28 9.32 0.95
N ARG A 48 -11.66 8.46 1.88
CA ARG A 48 -12.16 7.10 1.63
C ARG A 48 -13.41 7.10 0.77
N ARG A 49 -14.18 8.20 0.80
CA ARG A 49 -15.40 8.44 0.01
C ARG A 49 -15.14 9.03 -1.37
N ALA A 50 -13.89 9.41 -1.66
CA ALA A 50 -13.54 9.91 -2.99
C ALA A 50 -13.84 8.85 -4.05
N ASP A 51 -14.33 9.31 -5.20
CA ASP A 51 -14.68 8.46 -6.35
C ASP A 51 -15.66 7.32 -5.98
N SER A 52 -16.76 7.66 -5.30
CA SER A 52 -17.80 6.69 -4.90
C SER A 52 -17.26 5.55 -4.04
N ASP A 53 -16.50 5.88 -2.99
CA ASP A 53 -15.91 4.91 -2.06
C ASP A 53 -14.96 3.89 -2.72
N ARG A 54 -14.32 4.24 -3.85
CA ARG A 54 -13.45 3.31 -4.60
C ARG A 54 -12.31 2.76 -3.76
N LEU A 55 -11.58 3.62 -3.05
CA LEU A 55 -10.47 3.19 -2.19
C LEU A 55 -10.94 2.32 -1.03
N ARG A 56 -12.09 2.66 -0.43
CA ARG A 56 -12.71 1.85 0.62
C ARG A 56 -13.04 0.46 0.09
N THR A 57 -13.67 0.39 -1.08
CA THR A 57 -14.00 -0.87 -1.76
C THR A 57 -12.75 -1.71 -2.04
N LEU A 58 -11.69 -1.10 -2.56
CA LEU A 58 -10.42 -1.78 -2.81
C LEU A 58 -9.82 -2.39 -1.54
N ILE A 59 -9.91 -1.70 -0.40
CA ILE A 59 -9.43 -2.23 0.88
C ILE A 59 -10.32 -3.35 1.41
N THR A 60 -11.65 -3.19 1.36
CA THR A 60 -12.59 -4.09 2.05
C THR A 60 -13.10 -5.25 1.20
N GLN A 61 -12.91 -5.23 -0.12
CA GLN A 61 -13.25 -6.37 -0.97
C GLN A 61 -12.48 -7.61 -0.54
N SER A 62 -13.04 -8.80 -0.86
CA SER A 62 -12.42 -10.07 -0.50
C SER A 62 -10.94 -10.14 -0.93
N PRO A 63 -10.03 -10.64 -0.06
CA PRO A 63 -8.62 -10.83 -0.41
C PRO A 63 -8.40 -11.94 -1.43
N HIS A 64 -9.42 -12.79 -1.67
CA HIS A 64 -9.38 -13.91 -2.62
C HIS A 64 -9.95 -13.56 -4.00
N THR A 65 -10.51 -12.37 -4.17
CA THR A 65 -10.98 -11.90 -5.47
C THR A 65 -9.80 -11.31 -6.25
N PRO A 66 -9.48 -11.82 -7.45
CA PRO A 66 -8.48 -11.21 -8.32
C PRO A 66 -8.85 -9.75 -8.62
N LEU A 67 -7.85 -8.88 -8.70
CA LEU A 67 -8.04 -7.47 -9.03
C LEU A 67 -7.38 -7.18 -10.37
N GLU A 68 -8.14 -6.60 -11.30
CA GLU A 68 -7.61 -6.20 -12.60
C GLU A 68 -6.42 -5.24 -12.44
N GLY A 69 -5.38 -5.46 -13.24
CA GLY A 69 -4.14 -4.67 -13.18
C GLY A 69 -3.19 -5.06 -12.04
N CYS A 70 -3.47 -6.12 -11.28
CA CYS A 70 -2.58 -6.65 -10.25
C CYS A 70 -2.16 -8.09 -10.54
N THR A 71 -0.89 -8.40 -10.32
CA THR A 71 -0.38 -9.79 -10.38
C THR A 71 -0.72 -10.56 -9.11
N THR A 72 -0.71 -9.89 -7.97
CA THR A 72 -1.16 -10.47 -6.69
C THR A 72 -1.62 -9.37 -5.74
N THR A 73 -2.49 -9.76 -4.80
CA THR A 73 -2.85 -8.93 -3.66
C THR A 73 -2.51 -9.63 -2.35
N THR A 74 -2.27 -8.87 -1.30
CA THR A 74 -2.19 -9.40 0.07
C THR A 74 -2.86 -8.43 1.02
N THR A 75 -3.58 -8.97 2.00
CA THR A 75 -4.34 -8.21 2.98
C THR A 75 -4.05 -8.73 4.37
N TRP A 76 -3.83 -7.80 5.29
CA TRP A 76 -3.68 -8.10 6.70
C TRP A 76 -4.27 -6.99 7.54
N GLN A 77 -4.53 -7.32 8.79
CA GLN A 77 -5.06 -6.41 9.78
C GLN A 77 -4.14 -6.41 10.98
N CYS A 78 -3.80 -5.24 11.50
CA CYS A 78 -3.05 -5.13 12.75
C CYS A 78 -3.76 -4.18 13.70
N TYR A 79 -3.52 -4.35 14.98
CA TYR A 79 -3.98 -3.40 15.99
C TYR A 79 -2.89 -2.34 16.19
N GLY A 80 -3.25 -1.13 16.60
CA GLY A 80 -2.26 -0.14 17.07
C GLY A 80 -1.91 -0.40 18.52
N LEU A 81 -0.66 -0.14 18.94
CA LEU A 81 -0.31 -0.14 20.36
C LEU A 81 -1.05 0.97 21.12
N GLU A 82 -1.25 2.12 20.46
CA GLU A 82 -1.96 3.28 21.01
C GLU A 82 -3.48 3.18 20.87
N PHE A 83 -3.97 2.40 19.90
CA PHE A 83 -5.40 2.27 19.59
C PHE A 83 -5.81 0.79 19.44
N PRO A 84 -5.76 0.00 20.53
CA PRO A 84 -6.02 -1.45 20.47
C PRO A 84 -7.47 -1.80 20.12
N ALA A 85 -8.41 -0.85 20.20
CA ALA A 85 -9.80 -1.06 19.78
C ALA A 85 -10.03 -0.81 18.27
N PHE A 86 -9.07 -0.22 17.56
CA PHE A 86 -9.25 0.22 16.17
C PHE A 86 -8.21 -0.41 15.26
N PRO A 87 -8.52 -1.57 14.66
CA PRO A 87 -7.55 -2.24 13.82
C PRO A 87 -7.33 -1.47 12.52
N ALA A 88 -6.07 -1.36 12.11
CA ALA A 88 -5.69 -0.90 10.78
C ALA A 88 -5.82 -2.05 9.77
N ARG A 89 -6.53 -1.79 8.67
CA ARG A 89 -6.58 -2.71 7.53
C ARG A 89 -5.54 -2.27 6.51
N HIS A 90 -4.70 -3.20 6.10
CA HIS A 90 -3.67 -2.98 5.10
C HIS A 90 -3.92 -3.89 3.91
N ARG A 91 -3.61 -3.36 2.72
CA ARG A 91 -3.61 -4.13 1.49
C ARG A 91 -2.43 -3.70 0.61
N TYR A 92 -1.69 -4.68 0.10
CA TYR A 92 -0.78 -4.46 -1.02
C TYR A 92 -1.45 -4.91 -2.32
N LEU A 93 -1.34 -4.08 -3.35
CA LEU A 93 -1.74 -4.34 -4.72
C LEU A 93 -0.48 -4.37 -5.58
N VAL A 94 0.00 -5.54 -5.95
CA VAL A 94 1.26 -5.72 -6.69
C VAL A 94 0.98 -5.54 -8.18
N LEU A 95 1.60 -4.52 -8.78
CA LEU A 95 1.34 -4.09 -10.15
C LEU A 95 2.19 -4.86 -11.17
N THR A 96 3.39 -5.27 -10.78
CA THR A 96 4.31 -6.05 -11.62
C THR A 96 4.76 -7.34 -10.92
N GLY A 97 4.95 -8.41 -11.68
CA GLY A 97 5.43 -9.70 -11.20
C GLY A 97 6.94 -9.77 -11.09
N ALA A 98 7.45 -10.90 -10.61
CA ALA A 98 8.89 -11.12 -10.46
C ALA A 98 9.66 -11.22 -11.80
N SER A 99 8.95 -11.42 -12.91
CA SER A 99 9.52 -11.51 -14.25
C SER A 99 9.56 -10.17 -14.98
N ASP A 100 8.94 -9.13 -14.42
CA ASP A 100 8.95 -7.79 -15.02
C ASP A 100 10.29 -7.09 -14.77
N PRO A 101 10.70 -6.14 -15.64
CA PRO A 101 11.99 -5.46 -15.54
C PRO A 101 12.13 -4.57 -14.31
N PHE A 102 11.04 -4.30 -13.60
CA PHE A 102 11.01 -3.56 -12.34
C PHE A 102 9.84 -4.03 -11.48
N VAL A 103 9.92 -3.78 -10.17
CA VAL A 103 8.88 -4.13 -9.21
C VAL A 103 8.12 -2.88 -8.80
N ALA A 104 6.79 -2.93 -8.86
CA ALA A 104 5.92 -1.85 -8.40
C ALA A 104 4.68 -2.39 -7.67
N TRP A 105 4.27 -1.68 -6.62
CA TRP A 105 3.07 -2.01 -5.86
C TRP A 105 2.48 -0.78 -5.19
N ILE A 106 1.20 -0.89 -4.84
CA ILE A 106 0.47 0.09 -4.04
C ILE A 106 0.25 -0.49 -2.66
N HIS A 107 0.74 0.20 -1.63
CA HIS A 107 0.32 -0.03 -0.25
C HIS A 107 -0.84 0.89 0.09
N MET A 108 -1.93 0.32 0.57
CA MET A 108 -3.04 1.10 1.08
C MET A 108 -3.40 0.67 2.48
N TRP A 109 -3.72 1.63 3.34
CA TRP A 109 -4.23 1.33 4.66
C TRP A 109 -5.18 2.39 5.19
N GLU A 110 -6.10 1.91 6.02
CA GLU A 110 -7.04 2.73 6.77
C GLU A 110 -7.08 2.23 8.22
N TRP A 111 -7.35 3.14 9.15
CA TRP A 111 -7.65 2.77 10.53
C TRP A 111 -9.14 2.47 10.67
N GLY A 112 -9.48 1.53 11.55
CA GLY A 112 -10.85 1.39 12.05
C GLY A 112 -11.33 2.74 12.61
N THR A 113 -12.60 3.06 12.40
CA THR A 113 -13.18 4.36 12.79
C THR A 113 -13.11 4.57 14.30
N TYR A 114 -12.26 5.48 14.76
CA TYR A 114 -12.31 6.06 16.09
C TYR A 114 -12.82 7.50 16.02
N GLY A 115 -13.98 7.77 16.63
CA GLY A 115 -14.51 9.13 16.81
C GLY A 115 -14.46 10.01 15.54
N TRP A 116 -14.00 11.25 15.71
CA TRP A 116 -14.10 12.33 14.72
C TRP A 116 -13.01 12.30 13.62
N ALA A 117 -12.08 11.35 13.66
CA ALA A 117 -10.83 11.47 12.92
C ALA A 117 -10.35 10.13 12.34
N ASN A 118 -10.80 9.81 11.13
CA ASN A 118 -9.96 9.36 10.01
C ASN A 118 -10.84 8.84 8.87
N TYR A 119 -11.31 9.76 8.04
CA TYR A 119 -11.96 9.42 6.77
C TYR A 119 -10.95 9.19 5.65
N ALA A 120 -9.65 9.12 5.94
CA ALA A 120 -8.63 9.01 4.91
C ALA A 120 -8.10 7.59 4.76
N VAL A 121 -7.98 7.14 3.51
CA VAL A 121 -7.13 6.02 3.12
C VAL A 121 -5.76 6.59 2.78
N ARG A 122 -4.72 6.05 3.42
CA ARG A 122 -3.34 6.33 3.03
C ARG A 122 -2.98 5.41 1.88
N VAL A 123 -2.41 5.98 0.83
CA VAL A 123 -1.97 5.29 -0.38
C VAL A 123 -0.50 5.63 -0.59
N GLU A 124 0.35 4.60 -0.60
CA GLU A 124 1.77 4.70 -0.89
C GLU A 124 2.07 3.89 -2.15
N VAL A 125 2.67 4.52 -3.15
CA VAL A 125 3.11 3.87 -4.38
C VAL A 125 4.61 3.65 -4.30
N PHE A 126 5.05 2.42 -4.53
CA PHE A 126 6.45 2.03 -4.57
C PHE A 126 6.80 1.55 -5.97
N THR A 127 8.01 1.88 -6.42
CA THR A 127 8.54 1.38 -7.68
C THR A 127 10.07 1.32 -7.70
N THR A 128 10.60 0.38 -8.48
CA THR A 128 12.01 0.34 -8.89
C THR A 128 12.19 0.68 -10.37
N GLU A 129 11.14 1.22 -11.03
CA GLU A 129 11.25 1.78 -12.37
C GLU A 129 12.37 2.80 -12.40
N LYS A 130 13.24 2.74 -13.41
CA LYS A 130 14.32 3.72 -13.52
C LYS A 130 13.71 5.10 -13.81
N PRO A 131 14.05 6.14 -13.02
CA PRO A 131 13.49 7.47 -13.25
C PRO A 131 13.92 7.96 -14.63
N LEU A 132 12.98 8.49 -15.40
CA LEU A 132 13.30 9.22 -16.61
C LEU A 132 14.05 10.51 -16.25
N SER A 133 15.11 10.80 -16.99
CA SER A 133 15.92 12.02 -16.84
C SER A 133 15.44 13.12 -17.79
N GLY A 134 15.56 14.38 -17.36
CA GLY A 134 15.21 15.55 -18.19
C GLY A 134 13.71 15.79 -18.38
N VAL A 135 12.87 15.12 -17.60
CA VAL A 135 11.41 15.31 -17.53
C VAL A 135 11.01 16.12 -16.29
N GLY A 136 9.71 16.42 -16.14
CA GLY A 136 9.18 17.10 -14.97
C GLY A 136 9.51 16.40 -13.65
N ALA A 137 9.51 17.16 -12.55
CA ALA A 137 9.80 16.63 -11.21
C ALA A 137 8.68 15.76 -10.62
N ALA A 138 7.49 15.78 -11.22
CA ALA A 138 6.33 15.04 -10.74
C ALA A 138 6.55 13.52 -10.88
N PHE A 139 5.96 12.75 -9.96
CA PHE A 139 6.12 11.29 -9.94
C PHE A 139 5.70 10.64 -11.27
N LYS A 140 4.59 11.10 -11.86
CA LYS A 140 4.09 10.57 -13.14
C LYS A 140 5.02 10.78 -14.33
N ASP A 141 5.82 11.84 -14.28
CA ASP A 141 6.74 12.18 -15.36
C ASP A 141 8.01 11.33 -15.25
N ARG A 142 8.50 11.15 -14.01
CA ARG A 142 9.67 10.32 -13.70
C ARG A 142 9.40 8.82 -13.85
N PHE A 143 8.18 8.37 -13.53
CA PHE A 143 7.78 6.95 -13.48
C PHE A 143 6.47 6.69 -14.24
N PRO A 144 6.47 6.87 -15.58
CA PRO A 144 5.26 6.78 -16.37
C PRO A 144 4.65 5.38 -16.39
N GLU A 145 5.46 4.31 -16.38
CA GLU A 145 4.93 2.95 -16.48
C GLU A 145 4.25 2.52 -15.17
N THR A 146 4.87 2.83 -14.03
CA THR A 146 4.27 2.66 -12.71
C THR A 146 2.95 3.43 -12.61
N THR A 147 2.94 4.68 -13.09
CA THR A 147 1.75 5.53 -13.04
C THR A 147 0.62 4.97 -13.91
N ARG A 148 0.96 4.47 -15.10
CA ARG A 148 0.00 3.83 -16.01
C ARG A 148 -0.62 2.59 -15.37
N LEU A 149 0.18 1.71 -14.78
CA LEU A 149 -0.29 0.50 -14.10
C LEU A 149 -1.15 0.84 -12.89
N ALA A 150 -0.68 1.77 -12.04
CA ALA A 150 -1.43 2.22 -10.87
C ALA A 150 -2.78 2.83 -11.26
N ARG A 151 -2.86 3.51 -12.41
CA ARG A 151 -4.10 4.11 -12.93
C ARG A 151 -5.18 3.10 -13.30
N VAL A 152 -4.81 1.94 -13.83
CA VAL A 152 -5.77 0.86 -14.12
C VAL A 152 -6.47 0.44 -12.83
N VAL A 153 -5.70 0.25 -11.77
CA VAL A 153 -6.21 -0.22 -10.47
C VAL A 153 -6.99 0.87 -9.74
N LEU A 154 -6.41 2.07 -9.62
CA LEU A 154 -6.96 3.16 -8.82
C LEU A 154 -8.10 3.91 -9.51
N GLY A 155 -8.21 3.84 -10.83
CA GLY A 155 -9.18 4.62 -11.60
C GLY A 155 -8.75 6.07 -11.79
N ALA A 156 -9.33 6.73 -12.80
CA ALA A 156 -8.86 8.03 -13.27
C ALA A 156 -8.92 9.13 -12.20
N VAL A 157 -9.99 9.19 -11.40
CA VAL A 157 -10.22 10.23 -10.39
C VAL A 157 -9.20 10.11 -9.25
N ILE A 158 -9.02 8.91 -8.70
CA ILE A 158 -8.08 8.67 -7.61
C ILE A 158 -6.64 8.86 -8.10
N SER A 159 -6.29 8.37 -9.28
CA SER A 159 -4.95 8.57 -9.86
C SER A 159 -4.63 10.04 -10.08
N ALA A 160 -5.59 10.85 -10.55
CA ALA A 160 -5.37 12.28 -10.69
C ALA A 160 -5.06 12.95 -9.34
N ARG A 161 -5.73 12.53 -8.25
CA ARG A 161 -5.45 13.05 -6.90
C ARG A 161 -4.10 12.62 -6.35
N ILE A 162 -3.62 11.43 -6.74
CA ILE A 162 -2.33 10.90 -6.26
C ILE A 162 -1.17 11.49 -7.06
N PHE A 163 -1.25 11.49 -8.39
CA PHE A 163 -0.14 11.81 -9.29
C PHE A 163 -0.22 13.19 -9.96
N GLY A 164 -1.30 13.94 -9.74
CA GLY A 164 -1.55 15.23 -10.40
C GLY A 164 -0.80 16.42 -9.79
N GLN A 165 -0.01 16.20 -8.73
CA GLN A 165 0.77 17.23 -8.02
C GLN A 165 2.24 17.14 -8.39
#